data_AF-A0AA90PJ23-F1
#
_entry.id   AF-A0AA90PJ23-F1
#
_cell.length_a   1.000
_cell.length_b   1.000
_cell.length_c   1.000
_cell.angle_alpha   90.00
_cell.angle_beta   90.00
_cell.angle_gamma   90.00
#
_symmetry.space_group_name_H-M   'P 1'
#
loop_
_entity.id
_entity.type
_entity.pdbx_description
1 polymer ?
#
loop_
_entity_poly.entity_id
_entity_poly.type
_entity_poly.pdbx_seq_one_letter_code
_entity_poly.pdbx_strand_id
1 'polypeptide(L)'
;MRKNTIVQLQQGHMNPKKDLIVGNIILQCQMCNRPDRNRWVYDKTGRVIAVADTEDGIRIILEFIKKASKATKKAIFDKLSHMISEK
;
A
#
# COMPACT_ATOMS: atom_id res chain seq x y z
N MET A 1 15.09 -1.63 11.50
CA MET A 1 16.05 -2.30 10.60
C MET A 1 17.07 -3.04 11.44
N ARG A 2 17.49 -4.26 11.07
CA ARG A 2 18.52 -4.99 11.83
C ARG A 2 19.86 -4.24 11.71
N LYS A 3 20.51 -3.96 12.84
CA LYS A 3 21.83 -3.29 12.85
C LYS A 3 22.86 -4.17 12.12
N ASN A 4 23.81 -3.56 11.42
CA ASN A 4 24.93 -4.21 10.72
C ASN A 4 24.53 -5.28 9.69
N THR A 5 23.34 -5.16 9.09
CA THR A 5 22.90 -6.08 8.02
C THR A 5 23.16 -5.45 6.66
N ILE A 6 23.98 -6.11 5.84
CA ILE A 6 24.13 -5.75 4.42
C ILE A 6 22.83 -6.13 3.70
N VAL A 7 22.25 -5.16 2.99
CA VAL A 7 21.04 -5.34 2.19
C VAL A 7 21.32 -5.06 0.72
N GLN A 8 20.60 -5.74 -0.16
CA GLN A 8 20.59 -5.48 -1.59
C GLN A 8 19.47 -4.50 -1.91
N LEU A 9 19.83 -3.44 -2.63
CA LEU A 9 18.86 -2.50 -3.14
C LEU A 9 18.15 -3.12 -4.35
N GLN A 10 16.82 -3.07 -4.35
CA GLN A 10 15.97 -3.58 -5.41
C GLN A 10 15.11 -2.46 -5.98
N GLN A 11 14.72 -2.62 -7.24
CA GLN A 11 13.69 -1.80 -7.86
C GLN A 11 12.32 -2.31 -7.40
N GLY A 12 11.48 -1.41 -6.91
CA GLY A 12 10.07 -1.64 -6.62
C GLY A 12 9.19 -0.65 -7.39
N HIS A 13 7.88 -0.91 -7.41
CA HIS A 13 6.91 0.00 -8.02
C HIS A 13 6.54 1.12 -7.05
N MET A 14 6.65 2.37 -7.50
CA MET A 14 6.07 3.53 -6.83
C MET A 14 4.54 3.46 -6.90
N ASN A 15 3.99 3.11 -8.07
CA ASN A 15 2.60 2.71 -8.25
C ASN A 15 2.56 1.32 -8.90
N PRO A 16 2.04 0.29 -8.20
CA PRO A 16 2.00 -1.07 -8.72
C PRO A 16 1.12 -1.32 -9.95
N LYS A 17 0.24 -0.38 -10.31
CA LYS A 17 -0.55 -0.46 -11.55
C LYS A 17 0.19 0.04 -12.80
N LYS A 18 1.41 0.54 -12.66
CA LYS A 18 2.23 1.07 -13.75
C LYS A 18 3.47 0.21 -13.93
N ASP A 19 4.02 0.19 -15.14
CA ASP A 19 5.22 -0.56 -15.46
C ASP A 19 6.43 -0.14 -14.61
N LEU A 20 7.36 -1.07 -14.40
CA LEU A 20 8.60 -0.84 -13.66
C LEU A 20 9.63 -0.10 -14.53
N ILE A 21 9.36 1.18 -14.81
CA ILE A 21 10.20 2.05 -15.64
C ILE A 21 10.64 3.30 -14.87
N VAL A 22 11.63 4.02 -15.42
CA VAL A 22 12.07 5.31 -14.87
C VAL A 22 10.86 6.23 -14.70
N GLY A 23 10.74 6.85 -13.52
CA GLY A 23 9.57 7.64 -13.12
C GLY A 23 8.53 6.87 -12.30
N ASN A 24 8.53 5.54 -12.34
CA ASN A 24 7.71 4.68 -11.47
C ASN A 24 8.55 3.72 -10.60
N ILE A 25 9.88 3.78 -10.68
CA ILE A 25 10.78 3.00 -9.81
C ILE A 25 10.91 3.69 -8.44
N ILE A 26 10.74 2.92 -7.37
CA ILE A 26 11.17 3.27 -6.02
C ILE A 26 12.27 2.31 -5.57
N LEU A 27 13.34 2.85 -4.99
CA LEU A 27 14.44 2.06 -4.47
C LEU A 27 14.10 1.56 -3.06
N GLN A 28 14.04 0.25 -2.89
CA GLN A 28 13.74 -0.38 -1.60
C GLN A 28 14.75 -1.49 -1.30
N CYS A 29 15.03 -1.70 -0.01
CA CYS A 29 15.80 -2.86 0.42
C CYS A 29 14.97 -4.15 0.25
N GLN A 30 15.59 -5.32 0.06
CA GLN A 30 14.85 -6.59 -0.06
C GLN A 30 13.94 -6.89 1.15
N MET A 31 14.33 -6.43 2.34
CA MET A 31 13.54 -6.58 3.57
C MET A 31 12.32 -5.65 3.61
N CYS A 32 12.37 -4.55 2.87
CA CYS A 32 11.36 -3.50 2.78
C CYS A 32 10.37 -3.82 1.64
N ASN A 33 10.91 -4.22 0.50
CA ASN A 33 10.16 -4.54 -0.71
C ASN A 33 9.28 -5.80 -0.53
N ARG A 34 9.84 -6.84 0.10
CA ARG A 34 9.14 -8.13 0.32
C ARG A 34 7.83 -8.03 1.12
N PRO A 35 7.72 -7.26 2.21
CA PRO A 35 6.45 -7.09 2.92
C PRO A 35 5.49 -6.14 2.20
N ASP A 36 6.00 -5.19 1.41
CA ASP A 36 5.16 -4.19 0.74
C ASP A 36 4.34 -4.79 -0.41
N ARG A 37 4.86 -5.79 -1.14
CA ARG A 37 4.10 -6.63 -2.11
C ARG A 37 3.02 -5.90 -2.90
N ASN A 38 3.37 -4.77 -3.53
CA ASN A 38 2.41 -4.01 -4.35
C ASN A 38 1.13 -3.58 -3.60
N ARG A 39 1.17 -3.41 -2.26
CA ARG A 39 0.03 -3.01 -1.42
C ARG A 39 -0.15 -1.50 -1.34
N TRP A 40 0.87 -0.73 -1.69
CA TRP A 40 0.95 0.70 -1.44
C TRP A 40 1.32 1.48 -2.70
N VAL A 41 0.87 2.73 -2.76
CA VAL A 41 1.37 3.74 -3.70
C VAL A 41 2.22 4.73 -2.91
N TYR A 42 3.39 5.05 -3.46
CA TYR A 42 4.35 5.97 -2.87
C TYR A 42 4.39 7.30 -3.62
N ASP A 43 4.76 8.37 -2.91
CA ASP A 43 5.25 9.58 -3.56
C ASP A 43 6.75 9.46 -3.94
N LYS A 44 7.28 10.50 -4.58
CA LYS A 44 8.69 10.56 -5.00
C LYS A 44 9.71 10.49 -3.86
N THR A 45 9.29 10.72 -2.62
CA THR A 45 10.15 10.64 -1.43
C THR A 45 10.08 9.26 -0.76
N GLY A 46 9.21 8.39 -1.24
CA GLY A 46 8.97 7.06 -0.68
C GLY A 46 7.97 7.04 0.46
N ARG A 47 7.14 8.07 0.62
CA ARG A 47 6.03 8.06 1.58
C ARG A 47 4.83 7.35 0.99
N VAL A 48 4.20 6.45 1.75
CA VAL A 48 2.91 5.84 1.37
C VAL A 48 1.82 6.91 1.36
N ILE A 49 1.17 7.08 0.22
CA ILE A 49 0.09 8.06 0.01
C ILE A 49 -1.26 7.43 -0.32
N ALA A 50 -1.29 6.17 -0.74
CA ALA A 50 -2.53 5.45 -1.01
C ALA A 50 -2.37 3.93 -0.87
N VAL A 51 -3.50 3.25 -0.73
CA VAL A 51 -3.61 1.80 -0.94
C VAL A 51 -3.52 1.56 -2.45
N ALA A 52 -2.71 0.59 -2.86
CA ALA A 52 -2.62 0.22 -4.26
C ALA A 52 -3.92 -0.47 -4.70
N ASP A 53 -4.36 -0.15 -5.91
CA ASP A 53 -5.47 -0.82 -6.57
C ASP A 53 -4.98 -2.18 -7.13
N THR A 54 -4.69 -3.09 -6.23
CA THR A 54 -4.24 -4.45 -6.52
C THR A 54 -4.98 -5.41 -5.60
N GLU A 55 -5.01 -6.69 -5.96
CA GLU A 55 -5.60 -7.72 -5.10
C GLU A 55 -4.96 -7.70 -3.70
N ASP A 56 -3.64 -7.53 -3.62
CA ASP A 56 -2.91 -7.48 -2.35
C ASP A 56 -3.20 -6.21 -1.53
N GLY A 57 -3.37 -5.06 -2.19
CA GLY A 57 -3.77 -3.80 -1.55
C GLY A 57 -5.18 -3.85 -0.97
N ILE A 58 -6.14 -4.41 -1.72
CA ILE A 58 -7.51 -4.60 -1.23
C ILE A 58 -7.53 -5.62 -0.08
N ARG A 59 -6.83 -6.75 -0.26
CA ARG A 59 -6.76 -7.84 0.73
C ARG A 59 -6.30 -7.35 2.09
N ILE A 60 -5.24 -6.52 2.15
CA ILE A 60 -4.72 -6.06 3.45
C ILE A 60 -5.73 -5.16 4.19
N ILE A 61 -6.43 -4.28 3.47
CA ILE A 61 -7.46 -3.42 4.07
C ILE A 61 -8.64 -4.25 4.58
N LEU A 62 -9.08 -5.25 3.81
CA LEU A 62 -10.15 -6.14 4.24
C LEU A 62 -9.76 -6.94 5.49
N GLU A 63 -8.51 -7.38 5.63
CA GLU A 63 -8.05 -8.07 6.84
C GLU A 63 -8.13 -7.19 8.10
N PHE A 64 -7.82 -5.89 7.98
CA PHE A 64 -8.01 -4.94 9.09
C PHE A 64 -9.50 -4.71 9.39
N ILE A 65 -10.31 -4.49 8.36
CA ILE A 65 -11.76 -4.26 8.52
C ILE A 65 -12.42 -5.49 9.15
N LYS A 66 -12.07 -6.72 8.74
CA LYS A 66 -12.61 -7.97 9.32
C LYS A 66 -12.44 -8.02 10.84
N LYS A 67 -11.27 -7.61 11.35
CA LYS A 67 -10.92 -7.61 12.78
C LYS A 67 -11.51 -6.43 13.56
N ALA A 68 -12.08 -5.42 12.88
CA ALA A 68 -12.66 -4.26 13.53
C ALA A 68 -14.04 -4.55 14.16
N SER A 69 -14.42 -3.70 15.12
CA SER A 69 -15.74 -3.76 15.78
C SER A 69 -16.88 -3.50 14.80
N LYS A 70 -18.11 -3.93 15.15
CA LYS A 70 -19.32 -3.64 14.35
C LYS A 70 -19.54 -2.13 14.18
N ALA A 71 -19.33 -1.35 15.24
CA ALA A 71 -19.46 0.11 15.20
C ALA A 71 -18.46 0.75 14.23
N THR A 72 -17.20 0.32 14.27
CA THR A 72 -16.16 0.80 13.36
C THR A 72 -16.46 0.44 11.90
N LYS A 73 -16.89 -0.80 11.65
CA LYS A 73 -17.30 -1.25 10.30
C LYS A 73 -18.42 -0.40 9.74
N LYS A 74 -19.45 -0.12 10.55
CA LYS A 74 -20.57 0.75 10.17
C LYS A 74 -20.10 2.17 9.84
N ALA A 75 -19.29 2.78 10.70
CA ALA A 75 -18.76 4.13 10.47
C ALA A 75 -17.91 4.22 9.19
N ILE A 76 -17.11 3.19 8.88
CA ILE A 76 -16.35 3.11 7.63
C ILE A 76 -17.30 2.99 6.44
N PHE A 77 -18.29 2.09 6.51
CA PHE A 77 -19.26 1.89 5.44
C PHE A 77 -20.07 3.15 5.12
N ASP A 78 -20.56 3.85 6.15
CA ASP A 78 -21.34 5.08 5.99
C ASP A 78 -20.51 6.16 5.29
N LYS A 79 -19.25 6.37 5.72
CA LYS A 79 -18.33 7.32 5.10
C LYS A 79 -17.99 6.95 3.65
N LEU A 80 -17.71 5.68 3.37
CA LEU A 80 -17.40 5.23 2.01
C LEU A 80 -18.60 5.39 1.08
N SER A 81 -19.81 5.07 1.54
CA SER A 81 -21.04 5.23 0.77
C SER A 81 -21.26 6.68 0.38
N HIS A 82 -21.02 7.62 1.30
CA HIS A 82 -21.08 9.06 1.04
C HIS A 82 -20.05 9.49 -0.03
N MET A 83 -18.78 9.11 0.14
CA MET A 83 -17.70 9.45 -0.81
C MET A 83 -17.95 8.92 -2.23
N ILE A 84 -18.67 7.81 -2.37
CA ILE A 84 -19.03 7.22 -3.66
C ILE A 84 -20.27 7.90 -4.25
N SER A 85 -21.21 8.32 -3.41
CA SER A 85 -22.48 8.95 -3.84
C SER A 85 -22.34 10.43 -4.18
N GLU A 86 -21.30 11.10 -3.68
CA GLU A 86 -20.95 12.51 -4.01
C GLU A 86 -20.15 12.66 -5.31
N LYS A 87 -20.11 11.62 -6.15
CA LYS A 87 -19.51 11.65 -7.49
C LYS A 87 -20.55 11.77 -8.58
#